data_AF-A0A9P7GJL6-F1
#
_entry.id   AF-A0A9P7GJL6-F1
#
_cell.length_a   1.000
_cell.length_b   1.000
_cell.length_c   1.000
_cell.angle_alpha   90.00
_cell.angle_beta   90.00
_cell.angle_gamma   90.00
#
_symmetry.space_group_name_H-M   'P 1'
#
loop_
_entity.id
_entity.type
_entity.pdbx_description
1 polymer ?
#
loop_
_entity_poly.entity_id
_entity_poly.type
_entity_poly.pdbx_seq_one_letter_code
_entity_poly.pdbx_strand_id
1 'polypeptide(L)'
;GFVYDPTEPAWDEFYRLSDMLEWDRDMKSIQRNVFKDALVQAFNAIYGTDENDMASWQNLCSVLHVTPMPEGLTACREAVRGIYVNLVDLVDLPNSSDPIIIFDNEVALSEYTLGRGKIFPRESALAGGLLKHLLRNILNPRTLQVKPRRRGKN
;
A
#
# COMPACT_ATOMS: atom_id res chain seq x y z
N GLY A 1 -16.01 -25.77 -5.56
CA GLY A 1 -14.65 -25.23 -5.34
C GLY A 1 -14.73 -23.72 -5.30
N PHE A 2 -13.77 -23.05 -4.67
CA PHE A 2 -13.70 -21.58 -4.67
C PHE A 2 -13.46 -21.07 -6.08
N VAL A 3 -14.19 -20.02 -6.48
CA VAL A 3 -13.97 -19.30 -7.74
C VAL A 3 -13.50 -17.90 -7.38
N TYR A 4 -12.20 -17.66 -7.59
CA TYR A 4 -11.56 -16.37 -7.31
C TYR A 4 -11.95 -15.34 -8.37
N ASP A 5 -12.38 -14.17 -7.91
CA ASP A 5 -12.61 -13.00 -8.77
C ASP A 5 -11.43 -12.02 -8.62
N PRO A 6 -10.53 -11.90 -9.61
CA PRO A 6 -9.39 -11.01 -9.52
C PRO A 6 -9.76 -9.52 -9.61
N THR A 7 -11.01 -9.19 -9.98
CA THR A 7 -11.47 -7.80 -10.12
C THR A 7 -12.04 -7.24 -8.81
N GLU A 8 -12.31 -8.11 -7.84
CA GLU A 8 -12.73 -7.72 -6.50
C GLU A 8 -11.51 -7.47 -5.59
N PRO A 9 -11.64 -6.62 -4.55
CA PRO A 9 -10.54 -6.37 -3.62
C PRO A 9 -10.03 -7.65 -2.97
N ALA A 10 -8.70 -7.80 -2.88
CA ALA A 10 -8.10 -9.04 -2.36
C ALA A 10 -8.59 -9.42 -0.95
N TRP A 11 -8.87 -8.42 -0.10
CA TRP A 11 -9.44 -8.67 1.23
C TRP A 11 -10.87 -9.22 1.19
N ASP A 12 -11.69 -8.80 0.21
CA ASP A 12 -13.06 -9.26 0.07
C ASP A 12 -13.09 -10.72 -0.39
N GLU A 13 -12.21 -11.09 -1.33
CA GLU A 13 -12.03 -12.49 -1.73
C GLU A 13 -11.46 -13.37 -0.61
N PHE A 14 -10.58 -12.84 0.24
CA PHE A 14 -10.13 -13.53 1.45
C PHE A 14 -11.31 -13.84 2.39
N TYR A 15 -12.21 -12.88 2.61
CA TYR A 15 -13.38 -13.10 3.47
C TYR A 15 -14.37 -14.07 2.84
N ARG A 16 -14.63 -13.98 1.52
CA ARG A 16 -15.45 -14.95 0.78
C ARG A 16 -14.91 -16.38 0.91
N LEU A 17 -13.60 -16.56 0.76
CA LEU A 17 -12.95 -17.86 0.93
C LEU A 17 -13.08 -18.37 2.37
N SER A 18 -12.81 -17.49 3.35
CA SER A 18 -12.93 -17.78 4.77
C SER A 18 -14.34 -18.27 5.13
N ASP A 19 -15.36 -17.64 4.59
CA ASP A 19 -16.76 -17.95 4.89
C ASP A 19 -17.22 -19.21 4.15
N MET A 20 -16.81 -19.41 2.90
CA MET A 20 -17.10 -20.65 2.16
C MET A 20 -16.48 -21.89 2.82
N LEU A 21 -15.30 -21.73 3.43
CA LEU A 21 -14.61 -22.81 4.15
C LEU A 21 -14.96 -22.89 5.64
N GLU A 22 -15.86 -22.03 6.11
CA GLU A 22 -16.33 -21.96 7.50
C GLU A 22 -15.18 -21.95 8.52
N TRP A 23 -14.10 -21.21 8.22
CA TRP A 23 -12.95 -21.15 9.11
C TRP A 23 -13.34 -20.61 10.49
N ASP A 24 -12.92 -21.31 11.53
CA ASP A 24 -13.04 -20.80 12.90
C ASP A 24 -12.09 -19.61 13.13
N ARG A 25 -12.17 -19.01 14.32
CA ARG A 25 -11.37 -17.84 14.67
C ARG A 25 -9.87 -18.08 14.55
N ASP A 26 -9.39 -19.25 14.96
CA ASP A 26 -7.97 -19.56 15.02
C ASP A 26 -7.43 -19.81 13.61
N MET A 27 -8.18 -20.55 12.79
CA MET A 27 -7.86 -20.75 11.38
C MET A 27 -7.90 -19.42 10.60
N LYS A 28 -8.92 -18.57 10.81
CA LYS A 28 -8.97 -17.23 10.21
C LYS A 28 -7.75 -16.40 10.58
N SER A 29 -7.27 -16.50 11.82
CA SER A 29 -6.06 -15.81 12.28
C SER A 29 -4.80 -16.30 11.56
N ILE A 30 -4.62 -17.62 11.45
CA ILE A 30 -3.49 -18.23 10.73
C ILE A 30 -3.52 -17.83 9.26
N GLN A 31 -4.66 -18.01 8.59
CA GLN A 31 -4.80 -17.73 7.16
C GLN A 31 -4.68 -16.24 6.85
N ARG A 32 -5.06 -15.37 7.79
CA ARG A 32 -4.83 -13.93 7.66
C ARG A 32 -3.35 -13.58 7.56
N ASN A 33 -2.48 -14.30 8.28
CA ASN A 33 -1.04 -14.08 8.19
C ASN A 33 -0.48 -14.60 6.85
N VAL A 34 -0.92 -15.78 6.42
CA VAL A 34 -0.58 -16.31 5.08
C VAL A 34 -1.00 -15.36 3.96
N PHE A 35 -2.22 -14.83 4.05
CA PHE A 35 -2.74 -13.86 3.09
C PHE A 35 -1.94 -12.55 3.07
N LYS A 36 -1.58 -12.04 4.25
CA LYS A 36 -0.70 -10.88 4.36
C LYS A 36 0.65 -11.11 3.68
N ASP A 37 1.27 -12.27 3.87
CA ASP A 37 2.53 -12.59 3.21
C ASP A 37 2.35 -12.72 1.68
N ALA A 38 1.19 -13.21 1.22
CA ALA A 38 0.85 -13.25 -0.20
C ALA A 38 0.71 -11.83 -0.79
N LEU A 39 0.15 -10.86 -0.06
CA LEU A 39 0.10 -9.45 -0.50
C LEU A 39 1.51 -8.86 -0.71
N VAL A 40 2.45 -9.17 0.19
CA VAL A 40 3.86 -8.74 0.05
C VAL A 40 4.51 -9.39 -1.17
N GLN A 41 4.29 -10.68 -1.37
CA GLN A 41 4.81 -11.40 -2.54
C GLN A 41 4.23 -10.87 -3.85
N ALA A 42 2.92 -10.56 -3.88
CA ALA A 42 2.26 -9.98 -5.04
C ALA A 42 2.85 -8.61 -5.38
N PHE A 43 3.01 -7.73 -4.38
CA PHE A 43 3.68 -6.44 -4.59
C PHE A 43 5.08 -6.62 -5.20
N ASN A 44 5.88 -7.50 -4.62
CA ASN A 44 7.25 -7.75 -5.07
C ASN A 44 7.30 -8.34 -6.49
N ALA A 45 6.33 -9.17 -6.86
CA ALA A 45 6.22 -9.73 -8.21
C ALA A 45 5.82 -8.67 -9.25
N ILE A 46 4.96 -7.71 -8.87
CA ILE A 46 4.48 -6.66 -9.78
C ILE A 46 5.53 -5.55 -9.94
N TYR A 47 6.15 -5.11 -8.84
CA TYR A 47 6.96 -3.88 -8.82
C TYR A 47 8.45 -4.12 -8.57
N GLY A 48 8.86 -5.33 -8.20
CA GLY A 48 10.25 -5.67 -7.93
C GLY A 48 10.70 -5.43 -6.48
N THR A 49 11.89 -5.94 -6.17
CA THR A 49 12.50 -5.91 -4.83
C THR A 49 13.84 -5.17 -4.78
N ASP A 50 14.51 -4.97 -5.91
CA ASP A 50 15.84 -4.35 -5.93
C ASP A 50 15.75 -2.83 -5.92
N GLU A 51 16.19 -2.21 -4.82
CA GLU A 51 16.24 -0.76 -4.70
C GLU A 51 17.19 -0.08 -5.67
N ASN A 52 18.13 -0.81 -6.28
CA ASN A 52 19.04 -0.27 -7.27
C ASN A 52 18.54 -0.44 -8.71
N ASP A 53 17.40 -1.10 -8.90
CA ASP A 53 16.78 -1.22 -10.21
C ASP A 53 15.99 0.04 -10.57
N MET A 54 16.55 0.85 -11.45
CA MET A 54 15.93 2.07 -11.95
C MET A 54 14.61 1.80 -12.67
N ALA A 55 14.48 0.67 -13.38
CA ALA A 55 13.27 0.34 -14.13
C ALA A 55 12.09 0.11 -13.17
N SER A 56 12.33 -0.60 -12.08
CA SER A 56 11.34 -0.80 -11.01
C SER A 56 10.88 0.52 -10.38
N TRP A 57 11.80 1.47 -10.15
CA TRP A 57 11.45 2.81 -9.65
C TRP A 57 10.68 3.65 -10.65
N GLN A 58 11.03 3.62 -11.93
CA GLN A 58 10.31 4.33 -12.99
C GLN A 58 8.92 3.76 -13.19
N ASN A 59 8.77 2.43 -13.10
CA ASN A 59 7.46 1.78 -13.13
C ASN A 59 6.57 2.27 -11.98
N LEU A 60 7.07 2.28 -10.74
CA LEU A 60 6.34 2.85 -9.60
C LEU A 60 5.99 4.33 -9.80
N CYS A 61 6.93 5.15 -10.28
CA CYS A 61 6.66 6.56 -10.56
C CYS A 61 5.54 6.72 -11.60
N SER A 62 5.53 5.91 -12.65
CA SER A 62 4.51 5.93 -13.70
C SER A 62 3.14 5.54 -13.16
N VAL A 63 3.07 4.42 -12.43
CA VAL A 63 1.84 3.92 -11.81
C VAL A 63 1.27 4.93 -10.81
N LEU A 64 2.13 5.63 -10.07
CA LEU A 64 1.75 6.66 -9.11
C LEU A 64 1.64 8.06 -9.73
N HIS A 65 1.55 8.16 -11.06
CA HIS A 65 1.33 9.40 -11.80
C HIS A 65 2.33 10.53 -11.48
N VAL A 66 3.58 10.18 -11.17
CA VAL A 66 4.66 11.15 -10.96
C VAL A 66 5.04 11.77 -12.30
N THR A 67 4.84 13.08 -12.41
CA THR A 67 5.18 13.87 -13.59
C THR A 67 5.85 15.19 -13.20
N PRO A 68 6.96 15.60 -13.85
CA PRO A 68 7.71 14.82 -14.85
C PRO A 68 8.38 13.58 -14.24
N MET A 69 8.70 12.59 -15.09
CA MET A 69 9.41 11.39 -14.63
C MET A 69 10.76 11.79 -14.02
N PRO A 70 11.04 11.44 -12.75
CA PRO A 70 12.30 11.80 -12.12
C PRO A 70 13.49 11.08 -12.75
N GLU A 71 14.63 11.78 -12.84
CA GLU A 71 15.88 11.20 -13.31
C GLU A 71 16.71 10.70 -12.13
N GLY A 72 17.07 9.41 -12.15
CA GLY A 72 17.91 8.76 -11.15
C GLY A 72 17.17 8.21 -9.92
N LEU A 73 17.80 7.23 -9.29
CA LEU A 73 17.24 6.45 -8.19
C LEU A 73 16.81 7.32 -7.00
N THR A 74 17.64 8.30 -6.63
CA THR A 74 17.36 9.18 -5.49
C THR A 74 16.09 9.99 -5.70
N ALA A 75 15.92 10.58 -6.89
CA ALA A 75 14.77 11.40 -7.21
C ALA A 75 13.47 10.56 -7.26
N CYS A 76 13.50 9.36 -7.84
CA CYS A 76 12.37 8.44 -7.81
C CYS A 76 11.99 8.03 -6.38
N ARG A 77 12.98 7.67 -5.55
CA ARG A 77 12.75 7.30 -4.14
C ARG A 77 12.10 8.44 -3.36
N GLU A 78 12.52 9.67 -3.57
CA GLU A 78 11.95 10.85 -2.91
C GLU A 78 10.52 11.14 -3.39
N ALA A 79 10.28 11.08 -4.70
CA ALA A 79 8.94 11.26 -5.25
C ALA A 79 7.96 10.23 -4.68
N VAL A 80 8.31 8.94 -4.69
CA VAL A 80 7.48 7.85 -4.15
C VAL A 80 7.24 8.00 -2.63
N ARG A 81 8.24 8.46 -1.87
CA ARG A 81 8.08 8.73 -0.42
C ARG A 81 7.10 9.88 -0.13
N GLY A 82 6.87 10.78 -1.07
CA GLY A 82 5.91 11.87 -0.95
C GLY A 82 4.46 11.47 -1.21
N ILE A 83 4.23 10.28 -1.76
CA ILE A 83 2.91 9.83 -2.21
C ILE A 83 2.23 9.03 -1.10
N TYR A 84 0.94 9.27 -0.88
CA TYR A 84 0.13 8.51 0.07
C TYR A 84 -0.87 7.67 -0.71
N VAL A 85 -0.70 6.36 -0.69
CA VAL A 85 -1.52 5.40 -1.46
C VAL A 85 -1.77 4.16 -0.59
N ASN A 86 -2.91 3.49 -0.79
CA ASN A 86 -3.17 2.22 -0.13
C ASN A 86 -2.42 1.11 -0.89
N LEU A 87 -1.61 0.32 -0.17
CA LEU A 87 -0.77 -0.70 -0.77
C LEU A 87 -1.54 -1.94 -1.25
N VAL A 88 -2.73 -2.23 -0.70
CA VAL A 88 -3.61 -3.28 -1.23
C VAL A 88 -4.17 -2.83 -2.58
N ASP A 89 -4.65 -1.58 -2.69
CA ASP A 89 -5.11 -1.04 -3.97
C ASP A 89 -4.00 -1.05 -5.03
N LEU A 90 -2.76 -0.79 -4.62
CA LEU A 90 -1.61 -0.84 -5.52
C LEU A 90 -1.29 -2.27 -6.00
N VAL A 91 -1.56 -3.29 -5.18
CA VAL A 91 -1.45 -4.72 -5.56
C VAL A 91 -2.60 -5.14 -6.47
N ASP A 92 -3.81 -4.68 -6.19
CA ASP A 92 -5.02 -5.02 -6.96
C ASP A 92 -5.08 -4.27 -8.30
N LEU A 93 -4.37 -3.14 -8.43
CA LEU A 93 -4.40 -2.25 -9.58
C LEU A 93 -4.26 -2.93 -10.96
N PRO A 94 -3.35 -3.89 -11.20
CA PRO A 94 -3.25 -4.54 -12.50
C PRO A 94 -4.49 -5.32 -12.93
N ASN A 95 -5.33 -5.71 -11.97
CA ASN A 95 -6.58 -6.45 -12.22
C ASN A 95 -7.83 -5.57 -12.07
N SER A 96 -7.67 -4.33 -11.62
CA SER A 96 -8.76 -3.39 -11.39
C SER A 96 -9.02 -2.51 -12.60
N SER A 97 -10.29 -2.16 -12.83
CA SER A 97 -10.67 -1.10 -13.77
C SER A 97 -10.68 0.29 -13.12
N ASP A 98 -10.54 0.35 -11.80
CA ASP A 98 -10.54 1.61 -11.04
C ASP A 98 -9.14 2.24 -11.06
N PRO A 99 -9.06 3.58 -11.19
CA PRO A 99 -7.80 4.29 -11.06
C PRO A 99 -7.26 4.22 -9.63
N ILE A 100 -5.93 4.26 -9.49
CA ILE A 100 -5.29 4.35 -8.18
C ILE A 100 -5.64 5.69 -7.50
N ILE A 101 -6.00 5.63 -6.21
CA ILE A 101 -6.29 6.82 -5.42
C ILE A 101 -5.02 7.28 -4.72
N ILE A 102 -4.59 8.50 -5.03
CA ILE A 102 -3.51 9.19 -4.32
C ILE A 102 -4.13 10.16 -3.32
N PHE A 103 -3.79 9.99 -2.05
CA PHE A 103 -4.28 10.80 -0.95
C PHE A 103 -3.37 12.00 -0.67
N ASP A 104 -3.95 13.09 -0.17
CA ASP A 104 -3.21 14.31 0.14
C ASP A 104 -2.24 14.14 1.32
N ASN A 105 -2.55 13.25 2.25
CA ASN A 105 -1.78 13.06 3.47
C ASN A 105 -2.03 11.69 4.12
N GLU A 106 -1.23 11.38 5.14
CA GLU A 106 -1.26 10.12 5.87
C GLU A 106 -2.55 9.91 6.67
N VAL A 107 -3.25 10.97 7.08
CA VAL A 107 -4.53 10.89 7.80
C VAL A 107 -5.63 10.42 6.85
N ALA A 108 -5.76 11.05 5.68
CA ALA A 108 -6.74 10.65 4.68
C ALA A 108 -6.52 9.20 4.20
N LEU A 109 -5.26 8.82 3.99
CA LEU A 109 -4.90 7.43 3.69
C LEU A 109 -5.29 6.47 4.83
N SER A 110 -5.04 6.85 6.08
CA SER A 110 -5.38 6.06 7.27
C SER A 110 -6.89 5.82 7.37
N GLU A 111 -7.68 6.89 7.27
CA GLU A 111 -9.15 6.84 7.32
C GLU A 111 -9.72 5.91 6.25
N TYR A 112 -9.26 6.07 4.99
CA TYR A 112 -9.66 5.20 3.89
C TYR A 112 -9.28 3.74 4.16
N THR A 113 -8.03 3.49 4.56
CA THR A 113 -7.50 2.14 4.77
C THR A 113 -8.27 1.40 5.86
N LEU A 114 -8.55 2.07 6.99
CA LEU A 114 -9.28 1.49 8.11
C LEU A 114 -10.77 1.34 7.79
N GLY A 115 -11.39 2.34 7.17
CA GLY A 115 -12.81 2.30 6.81
C GLY A 115 -13.14 1.21 5.79
N ARG A 116 -12.20 0.87 4.90
CA ARG A 116 -12.34 -0.21 3.91
C ARG A 116 -11.76 -1.55 4.37
N GLY A 117 -11.07 -1.61 5.51
CA GLY A 117 -10.40 -2.83 5.97
C GLY A 117 -9.22 -3.29 5.09
N LYS A 118 -8.73 -2.44 4.18
CA LYS A 118 -7.68 -2.74 3.19
C LYS A 118 -6.27 -2.65 3.80
N ILE A 119 -6.02 -3.43 4.85
CA ILE A 119 -4.80 -3.31 5.66
C ILE A 119 -3.65 -4.09 5.03
N PHE A 120 -2.56 -3.39 4.73
CA PHE A 120 -1.32 -4.01 4.27
C PHE A 120 -0.39 -4.33 5.47
N PRO A 121 0.28 -5.50 5.50
CA PRO A 121 1.15 -5.87 6.63
C PRO A 121 2.42 -5.02 6.69
N ARG A 122 2.59 -4.26 7.77
CA ARG A 122 3.79 -3.42 7.95
C ARG A 122 5.04 -4.24 8.27
N GLU A 123 4.94 -5.19 9.19
CA GLU A 123 6.10 -5.92 9.73
C GLU A 123 6.76 -6.81 8.67
N SER A 124 5.97 -7.57 7.90
CA SER A 124 6.46 -8.35 6.75
C SER A 124 7.04 -7.45 5.63
N ALA A 125 6.54 -6.22 5.50
CA ALA A 125 6.97 -5.27 4.47
C ALA A 125 8.27 -4.53 4.79
N LEU A 126 8.68 -4.48 6.06
CA LEU A 126 9.96 -3.87 6.47
C LEU A 126 11.18 -4.65 5.99
N ALA A 127 10.98 -5.89 5.52
CA ALA A 127 12.05 -6.76 5.01
C ALA A 127 12.44 -6.52 3.55
N GLY A 128 11.75 -5.65 2.80
CA GLY A 128 11.90 -5.60 1.34
C GLY A 128 12.02 -4.21 0.71
N GLY A 129 13.15 -3.99 0.04
CA GLY A 129 13.23 -3.33 -1.26
C GLY A 129 12.52 -1.97 -1.43
N LEU A 130 11.77 -1.87 -2.53
CA LEU A 130 10.97 -0.69 -2.90
C LEU A 130 9.85 -0.44 -1.89
N LEU A 131 9.21 -1.51 -1.42
CA LEU A 131 8.02 -1.49 -0.57
C LEU A 131 8.20 -0.63 0.69
N LYS A 132 9.38 -0.69 1.33
CA LYS A 132 9.66 0.08 2.55
C LYS A 132 9.51 1.60 2.35
N HIS A 133 9.65 2.11 1.13
CA HIS A 133 9.51 3.55 0.81
C HIS A 133 8.06 4.01 0.74
N LEU A 134 7.12 3.08 0.54
CA LEU A 134 5.69 3.35 0.44
C LEU A 134 4.96 3.20 1.79
N LEU A 135 5.60 2.57 2.79
CA LEU A 135 4.97 2.34 4.10
C LEU A 135 4.60 3.63 4.82
N ARG A 136 3.40 3.63 5.42
CA ARG A 136 2.83 4.76 6.18
C ARG A 136 2.28 4.30 7.52
N ASN A 137 2.11 5.25 8.44
CA ASN A 137 1.55 4.99 9.77
C ASN A 137 0.01 4.99 9.71
N ILE A 138 -0.57 3.83 9.42
CA ILE A 138 -2.03 3.71 9.29
C ILE A 138 -2.75 3.81 10.65
N LEU A 139 -2.21 3.22 11.72
CA LEU A 139 -2.87 3.23 13.03
C LEU A 139 -2.64 4.52 13.83
N ASN A 140 -1.58 5.27 13.49
CA ASN A 140 -1.21 6.52 14.16
C ASN A 140 -0.60 7.48 13.12
N PRO A 141 -1.44 8.05 12.23
CA PRO A 141 -0.95 8.87 11.13
C PRO A 141 -0.25 10.13 11.63
N ARG A 142 0.82 10.54 10.94
CA ARG A 142 1.48 11.80 11.24
C ARG A 142 0.55 12.94 10.86
N THR A 143 0.00 13.61 11.86
CA THR A 143 -0.67 14.89 11.67
C THR A 143 0.36 15.92 11.25
N LEU A 144 0.11 16.69 10.19
CA LEU A 144 0.87 17.93 9.97
C LEU A 144 0.64 18.83 11.18
N GLN A 145 1.58 18.86 12.13
CA GLN A 145 1.55 19.85 13.18
C GLN A 145 1.72 21.21 12.50
N VAL A 146 0.61 21.94 12.35
CA VAL A 146 0.66 23.39 12.12
C VAL A 146 1.34 23.97 13.36
N LYS A 147 2.67 24.16 13.31
CA LYS A 147 3.36 24.93 14.34
C LYS A 147 2.64 26.29 14.39
N PRO A 148 2.08 26.71 15.54
CA PRO A 148 1.48 28.04 15.62
C PRO A 148 2.56 29.05 15.24
N ARG A 149 2.30 29.86 14.21
CA ARG A 149 3.14 31.00 13.87
C ARG A 149 3.31 31.82 15.15
N ARG A 150 4.53 31.83 15.70
CA ARG A 150 4.88 32.77 16.77
C ARG A 150 4.62 34.16 16.21
N ARG A 151 3.55 34.82 16.66
CA ARG A 151 3.38 36.27 16.48
C ARG A 151 4.61 36.91 17.11
N GLY A 152 5.49 37.46 16.27
CA GLY A 152 6.51 38.39 16.73
C GLY A 152 5.79 39.51 17.46
N LYS A 153 6.16 39.71 18.72
CA LYS A 153 5.80 40.93 19.45
C LYS A 153 6.70 42.02 18.88
N ASN A 154 6.09 43.02 18.25
CA ASN A 154 6.69 44.35 18.16
C ASN A 154 6.69 45.00 19.55
#